data_AF-A0AA89TVA6-F1
#
_entry.id   AF-A0AA89TVA6-F1
#
_cell.length_a   1.000
_cell.length_b   1.000
_cell.length_c   1.000
_cell.angle_alpha   90.00
_cell.angle_beta   90.00
_cell.angle_gamma   90.00
#
_symmetry.space_group_name_H-M   'P 1'
#
loop_
_entity.id
_entity.type
_entity.pdbx_description
1 polymer ?
#
loop_
_entity_poly.entity_id
_entity_poly.type
_entity_poly.pdbx_seq_one_letter_code
_entity_poly.pdbx_strand_id
1 'polypeptide(L)'
;MVLRRPGWLPGLGDRWHLVDSLHAAADLLPRCGSRVFLTTGRTSPAAFAHLRDRHFVVRSVELFEQPMPPHTGVLPARGPFTVADESALPREHCVDVLVTKDSGAEATAAKLMAARELALPVVVVRRPPLPDGLAPVPDVAGVLARLGLNLP
;
A
#
# COMPACT_ATOMS: atom_id res chain seq x y z
N MET A 1 2.60 -23.92 -6.29
CA MET A 1 2.78 -23.17 -5.02
C MET A 1 3.06 -21.72 -5.35
N VAL A 2 2.84 -20.80 -4.40
CA VAL A 2 3.16 -19.38 -4.57
C VAL A 2 3.84 -18.84 -3.32
N LEU A 3 4.96 -18.12 -3.47
CA LEU A 3 5.58 -17.41 -2.35
C LEU A 3 4.69 -16.21 -1.98
N ARG A 4 4.03 -16.28 -0.83
CA ARG A 4 3.09 -15.25 -0.37
C ARG A 4 3.14 -15.15 1.16
N ARG A 5 3.75 -14.08 1.65
CA ARG A 5 3.82 -13.76 3.08
C ARG A 5 2.41 -13.56 3.68
N PRO A 6 2.22 -13.79 5.00
CA PRO A 6 0.98 -13.48 5.71
C PRO A 6 0.54 -12.03 5.48
N GLY A 7 -0.76 -11.77 5.50
CA GLY A 7 -1.28 -10.40 5.40
C GLY A 7 -1.00 -9.61 6.66
N TRP A 8 -0.91 -8.29 6.53
CA TRP A 8 -0.85 -7.47 7.72
C TRP A 8 -2.18 -7.50 8.48
N LEU A 9 -2.09 -7.43 9.81
CA LEU A 9 -3.23 -7.30 10.71
C LEU A 9 -3.17 -5.93 11.39
N PRO A 10 -4.30 -5.25 11.60
CA PRO A 10 -4.33 -4.00 12.33
C PRO A 10 -3.96 -4.25 13.81
N GLY A 11 -3.08 -3.41 14.33
CA GLY A 11 -2.73 -3.35 15.75
C GLY A 11 -3.55 -2.30 16.50
N LEU A 12 -3.32 -2.16 17.80
CA LEU A 12 -3.93 -1.11 18.62
C LEU A 12 -3.57 0.28 18.07
N GLY A 13 -4.56 1.14 17.91
CA GLY A 13 -4.40 2.50 17.38
C GLY A 13 -4.47 2.61 15.85
N ASP A 14 -4.52 1.49 15.13
CA ASP A 14 -4.72 1.51 13.68
C ASP A 14 -6.16 1.87 13.30
N ARG A 15 -6.30 2.76 12.32
CA ARG A 15 -7.60 3.18 11.75
C ARG A 15 -7.76 2.64 10.33
N TRP A 16 -7.87 1.31 10.19
CA TRP A 16 -7.87 0.67 8.88
C TRP A 16 -9.26 0.53 8.27
N HIS A 17 -9.33 0.73 6.96
CA HIS A 17 -10.47 0.42 6.12
C HIS A 17 -10.03 -0.58 5.05
N LEU A 18 -10.53 -1.81 5.14
CA LEU A 18 -10.20 -2.87 4.19
C LEU A 18 -11.14 -2.80 2.98
N VAL A 19 -10.58 -2.81 1.77
CA VAL A 19 -11.34 -2.79 0.50
C VAL A 19 -10.78 -3.81 -0.48
N ASP A 20 -11.59 -4.23 -1.45
CA ASP A 20 -11.21 -5.32 -2.38
C ASP A 20 -10.59 -4.83 -3.69
N SER A 21 -10.60 -3.52 -3.95
CA SER A 21 -10.04 -2.94 -5.16
C SER A 21 -9.60 -1.48 -4.99
N LEU A 22 -8.82 -0.97 -5.95
CA LEU A 22 -8.46 0.45 -6.01
C LEU A 22 -9.67 1.35 -6.31
N HIS A 23 -10.67 0.85 -7.04
CA HIS A 23 -11.93 1.58 -7.27
C HIS A 23 -12.70 1.72 -5.96
N ALA A 24 -12.84 0.62 -5.20
CA ALA A 24 -13.46 0.67 -3.88
C ALA A 24 -12.68 1.57 -2.90
N ALA A 25 -11.35 1.66 -3.04
CA ALA A 25 -10.55 2.63 -2.30
C ALA A 25 -10.92 4.07 -2.70
N ALA A 26 -11.04 4.36 -3.99
CA ALA A 26 -11.44 5.66 -4.52
C ALA A 26 -12.83 6.07 -4.02
N ASP A 27 -13.80 5.15 -4.04
CA ASP A 27 -15.17 5.38 -3.54
C ASP A 27 -15.22 5.69 -2.04
N LEU A 28 -14.27 5.17 -1.27
CA LEU A 28 -14.20 5.36 0.17
C LEU A 28 -13.50 6.67 0.58
N LEU A 29 -12.58 7.18 -0.25
CA LEU A 29 -11.78 8.39 0.07
C LEU A 29 -12.60 9.60 0.57
N PRO A 30 -13.79 9.94 0.02
CA PRO A 30 -14.61 11.02 0.54
C PRO A 30 -14.93 10.93 2.05
N ARG A 31 -14.88 9.74 2.64
CA ARG A 31 -15.13 9.50 4.07
C ARG A 31 -13.85 9.42 4.90
N CYS A 32 -12.69 9.38 4.26
CA CYS A 32 -11.40 9.17 4.92
C CYS A 32 -10.52 10.43 4.91
N GLY A 33 -10.49 11.17 3.81
CA GLY A 33 -9.59 12.32 3.68
C GLY A 33 -9.57 12.95 2.29
N SER A 34 -8.87 14.08 2.20
CA SER A 34 -8.78 14.93 1.01
C SER A 34 -7.37 14.99 0.41
N ARG A 35 -6.35 14.60 1.19
CA ARG A 35 -4.93 14.67 0.85
C ARG A 35 -4.32 13.29 1.00
N VAL A 36 -4.25 12.59 -0.12
CA VAL A 36 -4.04 11.15 -0.21
C VAL A 36 -2.58 10.83 -0.44
N PHE A 37 -2.00 9.97 0.39
CA PHE A 37 -0.72 9.34 0.09
C PHE A 37 -0.94 7.96 -0.53
N LEU A 38 -0.58 7.79 -1.80
CA LEU A 38 -0.80 6.58 -2.57
C LEU A 38 0.51 5.79 -2.71
N THR A 39 0.53 4.58 -2.14
CA THR A 39 1.71 3.69 -2.13
C THR A 39 1.44 2.35 -2.85
N THR A 40 0.51 2.35 -3.80
CA THR A 40 -0.06 1.15 -4.43
C THR A 40 0.60 0.75 -5.76
N GLY A 41 1.69 1.42 -6.15
CA GLY A 41 2.53 1.09 -7.30
C GLY A 41 2.09 1.73 -8.62
N ARG A 42 2.72 1.31 -9.73
CA ARG A 42 2.63 1.98 -11.04
C ARG A 42 1.22 2.13 -11.62
N THR A 43 0.38 1.11 -11.56
CA THR A 43 -0.91 1.13 -12.27
C THR A 43 -2.04 1.79 -11.47
N SER A 44 -1.76 2.32 -10.27
CA SER A 44 -2.82 2.71 -9.36
C SER A 44 -3.48 4.06 -9.57
N PRO A 45 -2.78 5.13 -10.01
CA PRO A 45 -3.41 6.45 -10.14
C PRO A 45 -4.63 6.50 -11.07
N ALA A 46 -4.70 5.65 -12.09
CA ALA A 46 -5.81 5.61 -13.05
C ALA A 46 -7.17 5.40 -12.37
N ALA A 47 -7.24 4.56 -11.33
CA ALA A 47 -8.47 4.29 -10.60
C ALA A 47 -9.02 5.53 -9.86
N PHE A 48 -8.16 6.52 -9.61
CA PHE A 48 -8.51 7.74 -8.87
C PHE A 48 -8.73 8.94 -9.80
N ALA A 49 -8.48 8.82 -11.11
CA ALA A 49 -8.43 9.94 -12.04
C ALA A 49 -9.72 10.79 -12.12
N HIS A 50 -10.86 10.22 -11.72
CA HIS A 50 -12.15 10.92 -11.66
C HIS A 50 -12.29 11.83 -10.44
N LEU A 51 -11.44 11.69 -9.41
CA LEU A 51 -11.48 12.48 -8.18
C LEU A 51 -10.76 13.82 -8.39
N ARG A 52 -11.53 14.87 -8.68
CA ARG A 52 -11.01 16.21 -9.04
C ARG A 52 -10.78 17.13 -7.84
N ASP A 53 -11.42 16.84 -6.71
CA ASP A 53 -11.48 17.61 -5.45
C ASP A 53 -10.46 17.15 -4.39
N ARG A 54 -9.50 16.30 -4.78
CA ARG A 54 -8.53 15.67 -3.86
C ARG A 54 -7.10 15.90 -4.32
N HIS A 55 -6.20 16.06 -3.36
CA HIS A 55 -4.77 16.14 -3.60
C HIS A 55 -4.14 14.77 -3.42
N PHE A 56 -3.28 14.37 -4.34
CA PHE A 56 -2.58 13.10 -4.29
C PHE A 56 -1.08 13.32 -4.23
N VAL A 57 -0.43 12.59 -3.33
CA VAL A 57 1.00 12.35 -3.34
C VAL A 57 1.17 10.89 -3.72
N VAL A 58 1.76 10.61 -4.87
CA VAL A 58 1.92 9.25 -5.37
C VAL A 58 3.39 8.89 -5.36
N ARG A 59 3.75 7.87 -4.58
CA ARG A 59 5.12 7.34 -4.58
C ARG A 59 5.26 6.20 -5.57
N SER A 60 6.21 6.34 -6.49
CA SER A 60 6.49 5.36 -7.55
C SER A 60 7.97 5.34 -7.91
N VAL A 61 8.47 4.20 -8.40
CA VAL A 61 9.82 4.10 -8.98
C VAL A 61 9.83 4.41 -10.47
N GLU A 62 8.65 4.43 -11.10
CA GLU A 62 8.45 4.60 -12.54
C GLU A 62 7.50 5.77 -12.81
N LEU A 63 7.64 6.36 -13.99
CA LEU A 63 6.73 7.40 -14.49
C LEU A 63 5.37 6.79 -14.86
N PHE A 64 4.34 7.64 -14.87
CA PHE A 64 2.98 7.26 -15.24
C PHE A 64 2.65 7.71 -16.66
N GLU A 65 2.18 6.79 -17.49
CA GLU A 65 1.65 7.09 -18.83
C GLU A 65 0.11 7.20 -18.86
N GLN A 66 -0.53 6.79 -17.77
CA GLN A 66 -1.99 6.72 -17.64
C GLN A 66 -2.56 7.99 -16.99
N PRO A 67 -3.88 8.25 -17.13
CA PRO A 67 -4.54 9.38 -16.48
C PRO A 67 -4.34 9.42 -14.97
N MET A 68 -4.24 10.63 -14.43
CA MET A 68 -4.11 10.90 -13.00
C MET A 68 -5.10 11.97 -12.55
N PRO A 69 -5.43 12.03 -11.25
CA PRO A 69 -6.11 13.17 -10.66
C PRO A 69 -5.36 14.48 -10.99
N PRO A 70 -6.05 15.61 -11.19
CA PRO A 70 -5.43 16.87 -11.62
C PRO A 70 -4.45 17.41 -10.57
N HIS A 71 -4.69 17.16 -9.28
CA HIS A 71 -3.85 17.63 -8.19
C HIS A 71 -2.92 16.52 -7.68
N THR A 72 -2.06 16.01 -8.56
CA THR A 72 -1.14 14.91 -8.25
C THR A 72 0.32 15.36 -8.23
N GLY A 73 1.00 15.19 -7.10
CA GLY A 73 2.45 15.23 -7.00
C GLY A 73 3.03 13.81 -7.04
N VAL A 74 4.03 13.58 -7.88
CA VAL A 74 4.73 12.28 -7.97
C VAL A 74 6.04 12.36 -7.21
N LEU A 75 6.24 11.41 -6.30
CA LEU A 75 7.47 11.23 -5.54
C LEU A 75 8.25 10.03 -6.10
N PRO A 76 9.29 10.26 -6.92
CA PRO A 76 10.15 9.20 -7.42
C PRO A 76 11.00 8.65 -6.27
N ALA A 77 10.70 7.44 -5.79
CA ALA A 77 11.45 6.85 -4.67
C ALA A 77 11.39 5.32 -4.65
N ARG A 78 12.51 4.70 -4.25
CA ARG A 78 12.67 3.26 -4.03
C ARG A 78 13.05 3.00 -2.58
N GLY A 79 12.38 2.03 -1.96
CA GLY A 79 12.68 1.61 -0.59
C GLY A 79 13.97 0.80 -0.46
N PRO A 80 14.32 0.36 0.76
CA PRO A 80 13.49 0.41 1.97
C PRO A 80 13.31 1.84 2.50
N PHE A 81 12.18 2.10 3.16
CA PHE A 81 11.88 3.38 3.80
C PHE A 81 11.89 3.21 5.32
N THR A 82 12.42 4.20 6.04
CA THR A 82 12.37 4.21 7.50
C THR A 82 11.03 4.78 8.00
N VAL A 83 10.69 4.54 9.27
CA VAL A 83 9.49 5.16 9.88
C VAL A 83 9.63 6.67 9.91
N ALA A 84 10.83 7.19 10.14
CA ALA A 84 11.08 8.63 10.14
C ALA A 84 10.76 9.26 8.77
N ASP A 85 11.22 8.64 7.67
CA ASP A 85 10.93 9.10 6.30
C ASP A 85 9.42 9.08 6.03
N GLU A 86 8.75 8.01 6.46
CA GLU A 86 7.31 7.81 6.25
C GLU A 86 6.46 8.73 7.13
N SER A 87 6.97 9.19 8.26
CA SER A 87 6.32 10.15 9.15
C SER A 87 6.57 11.61 8.71
N ALA A 88 7.67 11.89 7.99
CA ALA A 88 7.95 13.22 7.45
C ALA A 88 7.01 13.56 6.28
N LEU A 89 6.81 12.61 5.35
CA LEU A 89 6.02 12.82 4.13
C LEU A 89 4.58 13.34 4.39
N PRO A 90 3.80 12.74 5.31
CA PRO A 90 2.48 13.28 5.60
C PRO A 90 2.48 14.69 6.17
N ARG A 91 3.51 15.06 6.93
CA ARG A 91 3.64 16.41 7.50
C ARG A 91 3.98 17.43 6.43
N GLU A 92 4.93 17.12 5.56
CA GLU A 92 5.38 18.00 4.47
C GLU A 92 4.30 18.25 3.42
N HIS A 93 3.50 17.22 3.11
CA HIS A 93 2.47 17.31 2.08
C HIS A 93 1.05 17.48 2.63
N CYS A 94 0.91 17.62 3.96
CA CYS A 94 -0.35 17.66 4.69
C CYS A 94 -1.27 16.47 4.33
N VAL A 95 -0.72 15.26 4.24
CA VAL A 95 -1.52 14.04 3.97
C VAL A 95 -2.41 13.75 5.16
N ASP A 96 -3.67 13.44 4.88
CA ASP A 96 -4.68 13.07 5.87
C ASP A 96 -5.18 11.62 5.71
N VAL A 97 -4.77 10.89 4.67
CA VAL A 97 -5.12 9.48 4.46
C VAL A 97 -4.03 8.72 3.69
N LEU A 98 -3.70 7.51 4.15
CA LEU A 98 -2.82 6.58 3.45
C LEU A 98 -3.66 5.56 2.66
N VAL A 99 -3.33 5.35 1.39
CA VAL A 99 -3.85 4.25 0.57
C VAL A 99 -2.72 3.30 0.21
N THR A 100 -2.87 2.02 0.54
CA THR A 100 -1.84 1.01 0.31
C THR A 100 -2.43 -0.35 -0.06
N LYS A 101 -1.59 -1.23 -0.62
CA LYS A 101 -1.94 -2.64 -0.89
C LYS A 101 -1.35 -3.51 0.22
N ASP A 102 -2.09 -4.52 0.67
CA ASP A 102 -1.56 -5.54 1.57
C ASP A 102 -0.41 -6.30 0.87
N SER A 103 0.85 -6.02 1.23
CA SER A 103 1.99 -6.76 0.68
C SER A 103 2.52 -7.84 1.62
N GLY A 104 2.06 -7.86 2.88
CA GLY A 104 2.38 -8.90 3.85
C GLY A 104 3.82 -8.94 4.37
N ALA A 105 4.66 -7.94 4.08
CA ALA A 105 6.01 -7.88 4.64
C ALA A 105 5.96 -7.26 6.05
N GLU A 106 5.95 -8.10 7.09
CA GLU A 106 5.81 -7.69 8.50
C GLU A 106 6.94 -6.76 8.97
N ALA A 107 8.19 -7.07 8.64
CA ALA A 107 9.35 -6.35 9.17
C ALA A 107 9.54 -4.92 8.60
N THR A 108 8.68 -4.42 7.70
CA THR A 108 9.00 -3.20 6.91
C THR A 108 7.81 -2.42 6.38
N ALA A 109 6.64 -2.46 7.02
CA ALA A 109 5.58 -1.52 6.66
C ALA A 109 5.73 -0.18 7.37
N ALA A 110 6.88 0.49 7.22
CA ALA A 110 7.19 1.77 7.86
C ALA A 110 6.07 2.81 7.68
N LYS A 111 5.43 2.85 6.50
CA LYS A 111 4.21 3.63 6.22
C LYS A 111 3.02 3.37 7.16
N LEU A 112 2.81 2.11 7.60
CA LEU A 112 1.71 1.75 8.50
C LEU A 112 2.03 2.18 9.92
N MET A 113 3.29 2.06 10.34
CA MET A 113 3.76 2.58 11.62
C MET A 113 3.62 4.10 11.67
N ALA A 114 4.09 4.81 10.63
CA ALA A 114 3.94 6.25 10.51
C ALA A 114 2.47 6.69 10.51
N ALA A 115 1.60 5.98 9.77
CA ALA A 115 0.17 6.26 9.78
C ALA A 115 -0.45 6.10 11.17
N ARG A 116 -0.03 5.08 11.93
CA ARG A 116 -0.46 4.88 13.33
C ARG A 116 0.00 6.01 14.24
N GLU A 117 1.28 6.38 14.18
CA GLU A 117 1.85 7.48 14.98
C GLU A 117 1.15 8.81 14.71
N LEU A 118 0.72 9.02 13.47
CA LEU A 118 0.01 10.22 13.03
C LEU A 118 -1.52 10.11 13.12
N ALA A 119 -2.04 8.99 13.66
CA ALA A 119 -3.47 8.68 13.75
C ALA A 119 -4.24 8.81 12.41
N LEU A 120 -3.56 8.56 11.28
CA LEU A 120 -4.12 8.65 9.95
C LEU A 120 -5.02 7.44 9.64
N PRO A 121 -6.18 7.64 9.00
CA PRO A 121 -6.91 6.55 8.38
C PRO A 121 -6.06 5.89 7.29
N VAL A 122 -6.13 4.56 7.22
CA VAL A 122 -5.42 3.75 6.21
C VAL A 122 -6.44 2.94 5.43
N VAL A 123 -6.53 3.18 4.12
CA VAL A 123 -7.28 2.33 3.20
C VAL A 123 -6.35 1.24 2.68
N VAL A 124 -6.61 0.00 3.09
CA VAL A 124 -5.81 -1.17 2.69
C VAL A 124 -6.57 -1.95 1.63
N VAL A 125 -6.02 -1.99 0.42
CA VAL A 125 -6.53 -2.83 -0.66
C VAL A 125 -6.05 -4.27 -0.42
N ARG A 126 -7.01 -5.18 -0.23
CA ARG A 126 -6.75 -6.59 -0.04
C ARG A 126 -6.06 -7.18 -1.28
N ARG A 127 -5.26 -8.21 -1.05
CA ARG A 127 -4.73 -9.02 -2.14
C ARG A 127 -5.85 -9.86 -2.75
N PRO A 128 -5.86 -10.06 -4.08
CA PRO A 128 -6.80 -10.97 -4.71
C PRO A 128 -6.65 -12.39 -4.13
N PRO A 129 -7.73 -13.19 -4.19
CA PRO A 129 -7.67 -14.60 -3.84
C PRO A 129 -6.65 -15.32 -4.72
N LEU A 130 -6.11 -16.43 -4.21
CA LEU A 130 -5.28 -17.29 -5.03
C LEU A 130 -6.16 -18.08 -6.01
N PRO A 131 -5.69 -18.33 -7.24
CA PRO A 131 -6.31 -19.32 -8.11
C PRO A 131 -6.44 -20.68 -7.43
N ASP A 132 -7.46 -21.45 -7.83
CA ASP A 132 -7.69 -22.79 -7.31
C ASP A 132 -6.46 -23.70 -7.49
N GLY A 133 -6.18 -24.54 -6.49
CA GLY A 133 -5.04 -25.45 -6.49
C GLY A 133 -3.68 -24.82 -6.12
N LEU A 134 -3.61 -23.50 -5.90
CA LEU A 134 -2.39 -22.84 -5.43
C LEU A 134 -2.39 -22.64 -3.91
N ALA A 135 -1.47 -23.32 -3.22
CA ALA A 135 -1.18 -23.08 -1.82
C ALA A 135 -0.12 -21.97 -1.63
N PRO A 136 -0.34 -21.01 -0.72
CA PRO A 136 0.66 -20.04 -0.34
C PRO A 136 1.78 -20.71 0.48
N VAL A 137 3.00 -20.24 0.27
CA VAL A 137 4.18 -20.57 1.07
C VAL A 137 4.67 -19.26 1.66
N PRO A 138 4.82 -19.12 2.99
CA PRO A 138 4.96 -17.81 3.64
C PRO A 138 6.34 -17.16 3.43
N ASP A 139 7.36 -17.96 3.17
CA ASP A 139 8.76 -17.50 3.12
C ASP A 139 9.61 -18.31 2.13
N VAL A 140 10.83 -17.83 1.90
CA VAL A 140 11.78 -18.45 0.98
C VAL A 140 12.19 -19.84 1.46
N ALA A 141 12.36 -20.03 2.77
CA ALA A 141 12.74 -21.31 3.35
C ALA A 141 11.71 -22.42 3.03
N GLY A 142 10.42 -22.12 3.17
CA GLY A 142 9.35 -23.04 2.82
C GLY A 142 9.29 -23.36 1.33
N VAL A 143 9.63 -22.40 0.46
CA VAL A 143 9.69 -22.63 -0.99
C VAL A 143 10.84 -23.59 -1.32
N LEU A 144 12.01 -23.32 -0.75
CA LEU A 144 13.21 -24.13 -0.95
C LEU A 144 13.01 -25.57 -0.48
N ALA A 145 12.43 -25.76 0.73
CA ALA A 145 12.05 -27.08 1.24
C ALA A 145 11.10 -27.82 0.28
N ARG A 146 10.14 -27.11 -0.31
CA ARG A 146 9.12 -27.69 -1.21
C ARG A 146 9.65 -27.97 -2.62
N LEU A 147 10.74 -27.33 -3.01
CA LEU A 147 11.50 -27.62 -4.23
C LEU A 147 12.55 -28.73 -4.04
N GLY A 148 12.75 -29.22 -2.81
CA GLY A 148 13.84 -30.16 -2.49
C GLY A 148 15.23 -29.52 -2.55
N LEU A 149 15.29 -28.19 -2.51
CA LEU A 149 16.53 -27.42 -2.49
C LEU A 149 16.87 -27.13 -1.03
N ASN A 150 17.72 -27.92 -0.41
CA ASN A 150 18.24 -27.60 0.92
C ASN A 150 19.24 -26.44 0.77
N LEU A 151 19.07 -25.40 1.60
CA LEU A 151 20.19 -24.48 1.84
C LEU A 151 21.28 -25.27 2.57
N PRO A 152 22.56 -25.15 2.16
CA PRO A 152 23.66 -25.75 2.90
C PRO A 152 23.74 -25.23 4.34
#